data_AF-B4H1K9-F1
#
_entry.id   AF-B4H1K9-F1
#
_cell.length_a   1.000
_cell.length_b   1.000
_cell.length_c   1.000
_cell.angle_alpha   90.00
_cell.angle_beta   90.00
_cell.angle_gamma   90.00
#
_symmetry.space_group_name_H-M   'P 1'
#
loop_
_entity.id
_entity.type
_entity.pdbx_description
1 polymer ?
#
loop_
_entity_poly.entity_id
_entity_poly.type
_entity_poly.pdbx_seq_one_letter_code
_entity_poly.pdbx_strand_id
1 'polypeptide(L)'
;MNLLIERSQQKKGILPSVYSMSTVFLKRVFECGFDAVKCWTSKIDVFSKDIILVPVHCNSNRWCMAIIHFKNKTIFYYDSLGYPNDIALDVLKNYIIAESLDKRKVQYDMSGFRIENVLNGPQQTNGSDCGVFSCMTAEYITRGKPLTFNQEHMSYFRKKMILEIVHGQLWK
;
A
#
# COMPACT_ATOMS: atom_id res chain seq x y z
N MET A 1 -8.24 -3.27 -3.75
CA MET A 1 -7.74 -1.88 -3.85
C MET A 1 -8.14 -1.13 -5.12
N ASN A 2 -8.79 -1.76 -6.12
CA ASN A 2 -9.13 -1.09 -7.38
C ASN A 2 -10.02 0.16 -7.22
N LEU A 3 -10.99 0.15 -6.31
CA LEU A 3 -11.82 1.32 -6.03
C LEU A 3 -11.01 2.56 -5.59
N LEU A 4 -9.87 2.37 -4.90
CA LEU A 4 -8.96 3.47 -4.54
C LEU A 4 -8.29 4.06 -5.80
N ILE A 5 -7.88 3.19 -6.72
CA ILE A 5 -7.27 3.57 -8.00
C ILE A 5 -8.30 4.35 -8.83
N GLU A 6 -9.50 3.80 -9.01
CA GLU A 6 -10.59 4.44 -9.76
C GLU A 6 -10.95 5.81 -9.18
N ARG A 7 -11.10 5.92 -7.85
CA ARG A 7 -11.34 7.21 -7.18
C ARG A 7 -10.20 8.20 -7.45
N SER A 8 -8.95 7.76 -7.41
CA SER A 8 -7.79 8.64 -7.69
C SER A 8 -7.81 9.17 -9.12
N GLN A 9 -8.28 8.37 -10.08
CA GLN A 9 -8.41 8.77 -11.49
C GLN A 9 -9.58 9.74 -11.69
N GLN A 10 -10.74 9.45 -11.09
CA GLN A 10 -11.92 10.33 -11.14
C GLN A 10 -11.66 11.70 -10.51
N LYS A 11 -10.80 11.77 -9.50
CA LYS A 11 -10.43 13.01 -8.79
C LYS A 11 -9.02 13.51 -9.15
N LYS A 12 -8.61 13.29 -10.40
CA LYS A 12 -7.30 13.76 -10.92
C LYS A 12 -7.15 15.27 -10.70
N GLY A 13 -6.00 15.69 -10.17
CA GLY A 13 -5.71 17.08 -9.83
C GLY A 13 -6.14 17.51 -8.43
N ILE A 14 -7.00 16.72 -7.76
CA ILE A 14 -7.42 16.95 -6.36
C ILE A 14 -6.75 15.93 -5.44
N LEU A 15 -6.73 14.65 -5.84
CA LEU A 15 -6.12 13.56 -5.08
C LEU A 15 -4.82 13.07 -5.73
N PRO A 16 -3.89 12.50 -4.94
CA PRO A 16 -2.71 11.85 -5.48
C PRO A 16 -3.11 10.68 -6.39
N SER A 17 -2.35 10.48 -7.45
CA SER A 17 -2.49 9.33 -8.33
C SER A 17 -2.01 8.05 -7.64
N VAL A 18 -2.85 7.01 -7.70
CA VAL A 18 -2.61 5.76 -6.96
C VAL A 18 -2.45 4.59 -7.91
N TYR A 19 -1.57 3.66 -7.56
CA TYR A 19 -1.56 2.31 -8.09
C TYR A 19 -1.48 1.31 -6.93
N SER A 20 -2.02 0.10 -7.14
CA SER A 20 -1.93 -0.98 -6.15
C SER A 20 -1.30 -2.19 -6.79
N MET A 21 -0.33 -2.76 -6.08
CA MET A 21 0.19 -4.08 -6.38
C MET A 21 -0.86 -5.15 -6.00
N SER A 22 -0.69 -6.32 -6.61
CA SER A 22 -1.44 -7.53 -6.22
C SER A 22 -1.04 -7.99 -4.81
N THR A 23 -1.95 -8.66 -4.10
CA THR A 23 -1.72 -9.19 -2.73
C THR A 23 -0.61 -10.23 -2.65
N VAL A 24 -0.27 -10.88 -3.76
CA VAL A 24 0.81 -11.86 -3.86
C VAL A 24 2.14 -11.27 -4.32
N PHE A 25 2.17 -9.97 -4.67
CA PHE A 25 3.34 -9.31 -5.23
C PHE A 25 4.56 -9.43 -4.32
N LEU A 26 4.46 -8.95 -3.08
CA LEU A 26 5.63 -8.88 -2.20
C LEU A 26 6.19 -10.28 -1.92
N LYS A 27 5.30 -11.25 -1.69
CA LYS A 27 5.67 -12.65 -1.54
C LYS A 27 6.43 -13.16 -2.76
N ARG A 28 5.94 -12.87 -3.97
CA ARG A 28 6.55 -13.32 -5.22
C ARG A 28 7.93 -12.70 -5.45
N VAL A 29 8.11 -11.41 -5.14
CA VAL A 29 9.42 -10.74 -5.23
C VAL A 29 10.40 -11.33 -4.22
N PHE A 30 9.93 -11.57 -2.99
CA PHE A 30 10.76 -12.14 -1.93
C PHE A 30 11.24 -13.56 -2.28
N GLU A 31 10.34 -14.43 -2.75
CA GLU A 31 10.65 -15.84 -3.02
C GLU A 31 11.40 -16.06 -4.35
N CYS A 32 11.09 -15.28 -5.39
CA CYS A 32 11.54 -15.54 -6.75
C CYS A 32 12.33 -14.39 -7.39
N GLY A 33 12.56 -13.31 -6.65
CA GLY A 33 13.29 -12.14 -7.13
C GLY A 33 12.48 -11.27 -8.10
N PHE A 34 13.12 -10.19 -8.57
CA PHE A 34 12.52 -9.18 -9.44
C PHE A 34 12.08 -9.75 -10.80
N ASP A 35 12.85 -10.67 -11.39
CA ASP A 35 12.55 -11.24 -12.71
C ASP A 35 11.17 -11.91 -12.78
N ALA A 36 10.70 -12.47 -11.67
CA ALA A 36 9.38 -13.10 -11.59
C ALA A 36 8.22 -12.10 -11.66
N VAL A 37 8.47 -10.82 -11.37
CA VAL A 37 7.44 -9.77 -11.34
C VAL A 37 7.65 -8.66 -12.35
N LYS A 38 8.79 -8.59 -13.04
CA LYS A 38 9.13 -7.48 -13.96
C LYS A 38 8.09 -7.20 -15.03
N CYS A 39 7.31 -8.21 -15.43
CA CYS A 39 6.26 -8.05 -16.44
C CYS A 39 4.93 -7.54 -15.87
N TRP A 40 4.74 -7.55 -14.55
CA TRP A 40 3.47 -7.20 -13.89
C TRP A 40 3.11 -5.72 -14.08
N THR A 41 4.14 -4.88 -14.24
CA THR A 41 4.04 -3.44 -14.50
C THR A 41 4.36 -3.10 -15.96
N SER A 42 4.37 -4.07 -16.88
CA SER A 42 4.75 -3.86 -18.29
C SER A 42 3.93 -2.77 -19.01
N LYS A 43 2.68 -2.55 -18.59
CA LYS A 43 1.75 -1.58 -19.18
C LYS A 43 1.66 -0.26 -18.41
N ILE A 44 2.46 -0.08 -17.36
CA ILE A 44 2.36 1.08 -16.47
C ILE A 44 3.73 1.49 -15.94
N ASP A 45 4.03 2.78 -16.07
CA ASP A 45 5.15 3.38 -15.36
C ASP A 45 4.74 3.65 -13.91
N VAL A 46 5.15 2.79 -12.97
CA VAL A 46 4.79 2.94 -11.54
C VAL A 46 5.29 4.25 -10.94
N PHE A 47 6.41 4.77 -11.43
CA PHE A 47 7.00 6.02 -10.95
C PHE A 47 6.28 7.26 -11.50
N SER A 48 5.32 7.11 -12.42
CA SER A 48 4.39 8.17 -12.81
C SER A 48 3.26 8.39 -11.79
N LYS A 49 3.18 7.52 -10.78
CA LYS A 49 2.18 7.60 -9.71
C LYS A 49 2.75 8.32 -8.51
N ASP A 50 1.88 8.90 -7.70
CA ASP A 50 2.27 9.55 -6.45
C ASP A 50 2.44 8.52 -5.32
N ILE A 51 1.54 7.53 -5.31
CA ILE A 51 1.43 6.51 -4.26
C ILE A 51 1.30 5.11 -4.86
N ILE A 52 2.10 4.17 -4.37
CA ILE A 52 1.94 2.73 -4.62
C ILE A 52 1.51 2.04 -3.33
N LEU A 53 0.38 1.35 -3.39
CA LEU A 53 -0.13 0.49 -2.33
C LEU A 53 0.39 -0.93 -2.54
N VAL A 54 0.90 -1.54 -1.48
CA VAL A 54 1.41 -2.91 -1.49
C VAL A 54 0.73 -3.66 -0.33
N PRO A 55 -0.41 -4.32 -0.60
CA PRO A 55 -1.00 -5.21 0.39
C PRO A 55 -0.03 -6.35 0.72
N VAL A 56 0.18 -6.62 2.00
CA VAL A 56 1.11 -7.65 2.47
C VAL A 56 0.34 -8.72 3.21
N HIS A 57 0.49 -9.96 2.76
CA HIS A 57 -0.02 -11.13 3.47
C HIS A 57 1.11 -11.75 4.30
N CYS A 58 1.03 -11.61 5.62
CA CYS A 58 2.03 -12.08 6.56
C CYS A 58 1.55 -13.35 7.30
N ASN A 59 2.48 -14.27 7.55
CA ASN A 59 2.30 -15.41 8.47
C ASN A 59 0.98 -16.19 8.27
N SER A 60 0.54 -16.30 7.02
CA SER A 60 -0.65 -17.06 6.57
C SER A 60 -2.03 -16.58 7.05
N ASN A 61 -2.14 -15.61 7.97
CA ASN A 61 -3.43 -15.17 8.51
C ASN A 61 -3.54 -13.66 8.79
N ARG A 62 -2.51 -12.86 8.47
CA ARG A 62 -2.46 -11.44 8.80
C ARG A 62 -2.31 -10.59 7.55
N TRP A 63 -3.15 -9.56 7.46
CA TRP A 63 -3.05 -8.52 6.45
C TRP A 63 -2.37 -7.28 7.03
N CYS A 64 -1.36 -6.82 6.31
CA CYS A 64 -0.65 -5.58 6.58
C CYS A 64 -0.63 -4.73 5.30
N MET A 65 -0.17 -3.49 5.42
CA MET A 65 -0.09 -2.56 4.29
C MET A 65 1.29 -1.92 4.24
N ALA A 66 1.98 -2.03 3.11
CA ALA A 66 3.11 -1.17 2.80
C ALA A 66 2.69 -0.10 1.80
N ILE A 67 3.19 1.11 1.98
CA ILE A 67 2.88 2.26 1.12
C ILE A 67 4.18 2.94 0.71
N ILE A 68 4.40 3.02 -0.59
CA ILE A 68 5.47 3.82 -1.19
C ILE A 68 4.85 5.13 -1.63
N HIS A 69 5.39 6.25 -1.14
CA HIS A 69 4.96 7.58 -1.52
C HIS A 69 6.15 8.34 -2.11
N PHE A 70 6.17 8.49 -3.45
CA PHE A 70 7.33 9.03 -4.15
C PHE A 70 7.55 10.52 -3.86
N LYS A 71 6.48 11.32 -3.88
CA LYS A 71 6.55 12.77 -3.57
C LYS A 71 7.08 13.04 -2.15
N ASN A 72 6.62 12.26 -1.18
CA ASN A 72 7.06 12.42 0.22
C ASN A 72 8.37 11.66 0.51
N LYS A 73 8.89 10.90 -0.46
CA LYS A 73 10.03 10.00 -0.31
C LYS A 73 9.91 9.07 0.91
N THR A 74 8.83 8.31 0.99
CA THR A 74 8.61 7.37 2.11
C THR A 74 8.29 5.96 1.64
N ILE A 75 8.81 4.95 2.34
CA ILE A 75 8.35 3.56 2.26
C ILE A 75 7.97 3.14 3.68
N PHE A 76 6.67 3.13 3.96
CA PHE A 76 6.18 2.83 5.30
C PHE A 76 5.42 1.53 5.32
N TYR A 77 5.70 0.73 6.35
CA TYR A 77 5.00 -0.51 6.64
C TYR A 77 4.08 -0.32 7.84
N TYR A 78 2.81 -0.70 7.68
CA TYR A 78 1.75 -0.57 8.67
C TYR A 78 1.22 -1.95 9.04
N ASP A 79 1.32 -2.29 10.31
CA ASP A 79 0.77 -3.52 10.90
C ASP A 79 -0.06 -3.14 12.12
N SER A 80 -1.35 -3.47 12.08
CA SER A 80 -2.29 -3.14 13.16
C SER A 80 -2.06 -3.95 14.44
N LEU A 81 -1.22 -4.98 14.41
CA LEU A 81 -0.74 -5.69 15.60
C LEU A 81 0.66 -5.22 16.06
N GLY A 82 1.24 -4.22 15.40
CA GLY A 82 2.48 -3.56 15.84
C GLY A 82 3.77 -4.34 15.57
N TYR A 83 3.72 -5.41 14.78
CA TYR A 83 4.93 -6.17 14.46
C TYR A 83 5.71 -5.52 13.31
N PRO A 84 7.03 -5.33 13.44
CA PRO A 84 7.87 -4.81 12.37
C PRO A 84 8.09 -5.86 11.26
N ASN A 85 8.45 -5.38 10.07
CA ASN A 85 8.81 -6.22 8.93
C ASN A 85 9.89 -5.53 8.06
N ASP A 86 11.12 -5.49 8.57
CA ASP A 86 12.25 -4.86 7.89
C ASP A 86 12.59 -5.56 6.57
N ILE A 87 12.38 -6.88 6.50
CA ILE A 87 12.54 -7.66 5.28
C ILE A 87 11.62 -7.14 4.17
N ALA A 88 10.34 -6.86 4.48
CA ALA A 88 9.43 -6.29 3.50
C ALA A 88 9.91 -4.92 3.00
N LEU A 89 10.41 -4.07 3.90
CA LEU A 89 10.93 -2.75 3.56
C LEU A 89 12.16 -2.83 2.65
N ASP A 90 13.10 -3.72 2.95
CA ASP A 90 14.29 -3.95 2.13
C ASP A 90 13.94 -4.50 0.75
N VAL A 91 13.01 -5.46 0.67
CA VAL A 91 12.51 -5.99 -0.60
C VAL A 91 11.89 -4.87 -1.44
N LEU A 92 11.09 -3.99 -0.84
CA LEU A 92 10.46 -2.87 -1.56
C LEU A 92 11.48 -1.84 -2.02
N LYS A 93 12.48 -1.50 -1.19
CA LYS A 93 13.60 -0.63 -1.57
C LYS A 93 14.34 -1.18 -2.78
N ASN A 94 14.71 -2.47 -2.74
CA ASN A 94 15.42 -3.12 -3.83
C ASN A 94 14.55 -3.26 -5.10
N TYR A 95 13.26 -3.52 -4.93
CA TYR A 95 12.29 -3.54 -6.03
C TYR A 95 12.25 -2.20 -6.78
N ILE A 96 12.18 -1.06 -6.07
CA ILE A 96 12.16 0.28 -6.69
C ILE A 96 13.42 0.52 -7.54
N ILE A 97 14.59 0.15 -7.01
CA ILE A 97 15.85 0.30 -7.74
C ILE A 97 15.85 -0.58 -9.01
N ALA A 98 15.47 -1.85 -8.88
CA ALA A 98 15.43 -2.79 -9.99
C ALA A 98 14.40 -2.41 -11.07
N GLU A 99 13.20 -1.98 -10.66
CA GLU A 99 12.14 -1.53 -11.55
C GLU A 99 12.57 -0.30 -12.37
N SER A 100 13.25 0.66 -11.74
CA SER A 100 13.75 1.84 -12.46
C SER A 100 14.86 1.47 -13.44
N LEU A 101 15.77 0.58 -13.04
CA LEU A 101 16.83 0.12 -13.91
C LEU A 101 16.27 -0.67 -15.11
N ASP A 102 15.23 -1.48 -14.91
CA ASP A 102 14.59 -2.24 -15.99
C ASP A 102 13.76 -1.35 -16.92
N LYS A 103 12.86 -0.52 -16.37
CA LYS A 103 11.87 0.24 -17.16
C LYS A 103 12.40 1.57 -17.69
N ARG A 104 13.21 2.27 -16.90
CA ARG A 104 13.70 3.61 -17.19
C ARG A 104 15.17 3.64 -17.58
N LYS A 105 15.89 2.51 -17.43
CA LYS A 105 17.33 2.37 -17.71
C LYS A 105 18.20 3.33 -16.88
N VAL A 106 17.69 3.73 -15.72
CA VAL A 106 18.35 4.65 -14.80
C VAL A 106 18.19 4.10 -13.39
N GLN A 107 19.25 4.14 -12.59
CA GLN A 107 19.20 3.78 -11.19
C GLN A 107 18.34 4.79 -10.43
N TYR A 108 17.36 4.31 -9.65
CA TYR A 108 16.52 5.20 -8.85
C TYR A 108 17.31 5.78 -7.67
N ASP A 109 17.27 7.09 -7.50
CA ASP A 109 17.89 7.75 -6.35
C ASP A 109 17.01 7.57 -5.10
N MET A 110 17.50 6.75 -4.16
CA MET A 110 16.87 6.53 -2.86
C MET A 110 17.28 7.57 -1.81
N SER A 111 18.08 8.58 -2.16
CA SER A 111 18.52 9.61 -1.22
C SER A 111 17.32 10.41 -0.65
N GLY A 112 17.34 10.56 0.68
CA GLY A 112 16.27 11.23 1.42
C GLY A 112 15.00 10.40 1.60
N PHE A 113 14.97 9.12 1.20
CA PHE A 113 13.85 8.26 1.54
C PHE A 113 13.84 7.89 3.02
N ARG A 114 12.68 8.08 3.67
CA ARG A 114 12.42 7.52 5.00
C ARG A 114 11.77 6.14 4.84
N ILE A 115 12.41 5.12 5.40
CA ILE A 115 12.00 3.72 5.28
C ILE A 115 11.85 3.17 6.70
N GLU A 116 10.61 2.95 7.14
CA GLU A 116 10.33 2.62 8.55
C GLU A 116 9.04 1.80 8.74
N ASN A 117 8.99 1.09 9.87
CA ASN A 117 7.78 0.50 10.40
C ASN A 117 7.01 1.57 11.19
N VAL A 118 5.74 1.76 10.89
CA VAL A 118 4.88 2.73 11.59
C VAL A 118 4.28 2.06 12.81
N LEU A 119 4.96 2.19 13.95
CA LEU A 119 4.57 1.53 15.21
C LEU A 119 3.44 2.26 15.96
N ASN A 120 3.33 3.57 15.76
CA ASN A 120 2.36 4.44 16.45
C ASN A 120 1.06 4.65 15.65
N GLY A 121 0.74 3.73 14.73
CA GLY A 121 -0.50 3.77 13.94
C GLY A 121 -1.72 3.21 14.69
N PRO A 122 -2.92 3.24 14.07
CA PRO A 122 -4.09 2.57 14.60
C PRO A 122 -3.85 1.07 14.81
N GLN A 123 -4.09 0.58 16.03
CA GLN A 123 -3.90 -0.82 16.41
C GLN A 123 -5.24 -1.55 16.58
N GLN A 124 -5.26 -2.82 16.18
CA GLN A 124 -6.40 -3.71 16.39
C GLN A 124 -6.30 -4.37 17.76
N THR A 125 -7.45 -4.73 18.34
CA THR A 125 -7.54 -5.43 19.64
C THR A 125 -8.20 -6.81 19.52
N ASN A 126 -8.38 -7.31 18.29
CA ASN A 126 -8.94 -8.65 18.02
C ASN A 126 -8.14 -9.37 16.92
N GLY A 127 -8.52 -10.60 16.58
CA GLY A 127 -7.83 -11.43 15.57
C GLY A 127 -8.37 -11.35 14.14
N SER A 128 -9.33 -10.46 13.84
CA SER A 128 -10.11 -10.51 12.58
C SER A 128 -10.15 -9.22 11.76
N ASP A 129 -9.73 -8.10 12.34
CA ASP A 129 -9.84 -6.77 11.71
C ASP A 129 -8.60 -6.33 10.92
N CYS A 130 -7.50 -7.09 10.91
CA CYS A 130 -6.26 -6.71 10.21
C CYS A 130 -6.46 -6.27 8.75
N GLY A 131 -7.36 -6.95 8.03
CA GLY A 131 -7.72 -6.58 6.65
C GLY A 131 -8.46 -5.25 6.57
N VAL A 132 -9.33 -4.95 7.52
CA VAL A 132 -10.07 -3.67 7.59
C VAL A 132 -9.11 -2.53 7.93
N PHE A 133 -8.24 -2.71 8.93
CA PHE A 133 -7.18 -1.75 9.25
C PHE A 133 -6.29 -1.47 8.04
N SER A 134 -5.83 -2.52 7.34
CA SER A 134 -5.02 -2.37 6.12
C SER A 134 -5.73 -1.56 5.03
N CYS A 135 -7.02 -1.82 4.80
CA CYS A 135 -7.82 -1.06 3.83
C CYS A 135 -8.01 0.40 4.25
N MET A 136 -8.32 0.65 5.52
CA MET A 136 -8.57 1.99 6.02
C MET A 136 -7.30 2.84 6.10
N THR A 137 -6.15 2.25 6.42
CA THR A 137 -4.85 2.92 6.31
C THR A 137 -4.61 3.39 4.87
N ALA A 138 -4.79 2.51 3.88
CA ALA A 138 -4.67 2.90 2.47
C ALA A 138 -5.69 3.98 2.07
N GLU A 139 -6.94 3.86 2.52
CA GLU A 139 -8.02 4.82 2.25
C GLU A 139 -7.68 6.24 2.75
N TYR A 140 -7.19 6.36 3.98
CA TYR A 140 -6.83 7.64 4.59
C TYR A 140 -5.59 8.25 3.94
N ILE A 141 -4.52 7.46 3.75
CA ILE A 141 -3.28 7.96 3.16
C ILE A 141 -3.48 8.41 1.71
N THR A 142 -4.26 7.68 0.92
CA THR A 142 -4.56 8.07 -0.47
C THR A 142 -5.50 9.27 -0.59
N ARG A 143 -6.05 9.77 0.53
CA ARG A 143 -6.77 11.06 0.62
C ARG A 143 -5.91 12.18 1.21
N GLY A 144 -4.65 11.90 1.57
CA GLY A 144 -3.80 12.83 2.30
C GLY A 144 -4.36 13.17 3.69
N LYS A 145 -5.03 12.22 4.35
CA LYS A 145 -5.61 12.42 5.68
C LYS A 145 -4.79 11.71 6.77
N PRO A 146 -4.66 12.31 7.97
CA PRO A 146 -4.02 11.65 9.10
C PRO A 146 -4.85 10.45 9.57
N LEU A 147 -4.19 9.39 10.02
CA LEU A 147 -4.84 8.17 10.52
C LEU A 147 -5.50 8.44 11.88
N THR A 148 -6.77 8.87 11.86
CA THR A 148 -7.53 9.23 13.07
C THR A 148 -8.52 8.15 13.53
N PHE A 149 -8.60 7.04 12.81
CA PHE A 149 -9.50 5.95 13.18
C PHE A 149 -8.87 5.01 14.23
N ASN A 150 -9.71 4.22 14.89
CA ASN A 150 -9.33 3.24 15.90
C ASN A 150 -10.22 1.98 15.79
N GLN A 151 -10.06 1.03 16.72
CA GLN A 151 -10.82 -0.21 16.79
C GLN A 151 -12.35 -0.04 16.87
N GLU A 152 -12.86 1.02 17.50
CA GLU A 152 -14.30 1.26 17.69
C GLU A 152 -15.01 1.48 16.34
N HIS A 153 -14.27 1.96 15.33
CA HIS A 153 -14.80 2.24 14.01
C HIS A 153 -14.92 1.00 13.11
N MET A 154 -14.35 -0.16 13.49
CA MET A 154 -14.26 -1.33 12.60
C MET A 154 -15.63 -1.88 12.20
N SER A 155 -16.60 -1.90 13.11
CA SER A 155 -17.98 -2.33 12.80
C SER A 155 -18.64 -1.41 11.75
N TYR A 156 -18.44 -0.10 11.89
CA TYR A 156 -18.90 0.86 10.90
C TYR A 156 -18.19 0.68 9.55
N PHE A 157 -16.86 0.56 9.55
CA PHE A 157 -16.09 0.39 8.31
C PHE A 157 -16.45 -0.91 7.58
N ARG A 158 -16.71 -2.01 8.28
CA ARG A 158 -17.19 -3.25 7.65
C ARG A 158 -18.51 -3.02 6.90
N LYS A 159 -19.49 -2.36 7.53
CA LYS A 159 -20.78 -2.02 6.89
C LYS A 159 -20.58 -1.06 5.71
N LYS A 160 -19.75 -0.03 5.89
CA LYS A 160 -19.40 0.93 4.84
C LYS A 160 -18.77 0.24 3.64
N MET A 161 -17.77 -0.61 3.85
CA MET A 161 -17.08 -1.35 2.79
C MET A 161 -18.04 -2.24 2.00
N ILE A 162 -19.00 -2.91 2.66
CA ILE A 162 -20.03 -3.70 1.96
C ILE A 162 -20.79 -2.82 0.97
N LEU A 163 -21.29 -1.67 1.44
CA LEU A 163 -22.05 -0.74 0.60
C LEU A 163 -21.19 -0.14 -0.51
N GLU A 164 -19.94 0.22 -0.23
CA GLU A 164 -19.02 0.76 -1.23
C GLU A 164 -18.65 -0.25 -2.32
N ILE A 165 -18.48 -1.53 -1.94
CA ILE A 165 -18.20 -2.62 -2.89
C ILE A 165 -19.43 -2.91 -3.75
N VAL A 166 -20.62 -3.02 -3.16
CA VAL A 166 -21.87 -3.28 -3.89
C VAL A 166 -22.17 -2.15 -4.89
N HIS A 167 -21.93 -0.90 -4.51
CA HIS A 167 -22.12 0.24 -5.42
C HIS A 167 -20.94 0.48 -6.38
N GLY A 168 -19.82 -0.21 -6.20
CA GLY A 168 -18.61 0.03 -6.98
C GLY A 168 -18.04 1.44 -6.81
N GLN A 169 -18.25 2.08 -5.65
CA GLN A 169 -17.85 3.46 -5.43
C GLN A 169 -17.51 3.73 -3.95
N LEU A 170 -16.37 4.38 -3.71
CA LEU A 170 -16.00 4.88 -2.39
C LEU A 170 -16.75 6.17 -2.06
N TRP A 171 -17.38 6.19 -0.89
CA TRP A 171 -18.14 7.33 -0.42
C TRP A 171 -17.23 8.43 0.12
N LYS A 172 -17.79 9.65 0.24
CA LYS A 172 -17.01 10.84 0.59
C LYS A 172 -16.48 10.76 2.02
#